data_AF-R7NED5-F1
#
_entry.id   AF-R7NED5-F1
#
_cell.length_a   1.000
_cell.length_b   1.000
_cell.length_c   1.000
_cell.angle_alpha   90.00
_cell.angle_beta   90.00
_cell.angle_gamma   90.00
#
_symmetry.space_group_name_H-M   'P 1'
#
loop_
_entity.id
_entity.type
_entity.pdbx_description
1 polymer ?
#
loop_
_entity_poly.entity_id
_entity_poly.type
_entity_poly.pdbx_seq_one_letter_code
_entity_poly.pdbx_strand_id
1 'polypeptide(L)'
;MKKIIFNILIFSFIGAFLGVLSKMLDIYTTNLGNIFSELSIWILFGVFIVYFSKTRKEAMINVFLFCVGMLISYYLTAEFTHSIYAKNFIIGWSIFSLFSPIFAYFTWFTKRKGAFGKIISLGILLFTLLASIFLFDGPRWYDILILALLFYILFMRKKD
;
A
#
# COMPACT_ATOMS: atom_id res chain seq x y z
N MET A 1 20.16 -6.57 13.92
CA MET A 1 19.77 -7.55 12.88
C MET A 1 18.48 -8.30 13.23
N LYS A 2 18.37 -8.96 14.40
CA LYS A 2 17.16 -9.72 14.81
C LYS A 2 15.83 -8.94 14.66
N LYS A 3 15.79 -7.68 15.09
CA LYS A 3 14.58 -6.83 14.99
C LYS A 3 14.20 -6.44 13.56
N ILE A 4 15.16 -6.36 12.64
CA ILE A 4 14.90 -6.06 11.21
C ILE A 4 14.29 -7.30 10.54
N ILE A 5 14.89 -8.48 10.78
CA ILE A 5 14.38 -9.76 10.25
C ILE A 5 12.96 -10.02 10.76
N PHE A 6 12.70 -9.74 12.04
CA PHE A 6 11.36 -9.87 12.62
C PHE A 6 10.31 -8.98 11.92
N ASN A 7 10.64 -7.71 11.68
CA ASN A 7 9.75 -6.79 10.97
C ASN A 7 9.49 -7.25 9.52
N ILE A 8 10.52 -7.74 8.84
CA ILE A 8 10.41 -8.30 7.49
C ILE A 8 9.40 -9.47 7.48
N LEU A 9 9.57 -10.43 8.38
CA LEU A 9 8.68 -11.60 8.45
C LEU A 9 7.23 -11.18 8.75
N ILE A 10 7.03 -10.22 9.65
CA ILE A 10 5.70 -9.72 9.99
C ILE A 10 5.04 -9.07 8.79
N PHE A 11 5.69 -8.13 8.10
CA PHE A 11 5.05 -7.42 6.99
C PHE A 11 4.81 -8.32 5.79
N SER A 12 5.69 -9.30 5.54
CA SER A 12 5.43 -10.36 4.56
C SER A 12 4.19 -11.18 4.91
N PHE A 13 4.05 -11.58 6.18
CA PHE A 13 2.89 -12.36 6.64
C PHE A 13 1.59 -11.54 6.59
N ILE A 14 1.64 -10.28 7.01
CA ILE A 14 0.48 -9.37 6.91
C ILE A 14 0.09 -9.17 5.44
N GLY A 15 1.07 -8.99 4.54
CA GLY A 15 0.82 -8.91 3.10
C GLY A 15 0.10 -10.15 2.58
N ALA A 16 0.63 -11.34 2.89
CA ALA A 16 0.00 -12.60 2.49
C ALA A 16 -1.41 -12.78 3.07
N PHE A 17 -1.60 -12.48 4.36
CA PHE A 17 -2.91 -12.55 4.99
C PHE A 17 -3.91 -11.59 4.34
N LEU A 18 -3.51 -10.34 4.11
CA LEU A 18 -4.37 -9.36 3.46
C LEU A 18 -4.62 -9.65 1.98
N GLY A 19 -3.72 -10.35 1.29
CA GLY A 19 -3.96 -10.80 -0.09
C GLY A 19 -5.05 -11.88 -0.17
N VAL A 20 -5.00 -12.88 0.72
CA VAL A 20 -6.10 -13.85 0.87
C VAL A 20 -7.40 -13.13 1.23
N LEU A 21 -7.37 -12.27 2.25
CA LEU A 21 -8.54 -11.54 2.72
C LEU A 21 -9.13 -10.66 1.61
N SER A 22 -8.29 -9.90 0.90
CA SER A 22 -8.69 -9.04 -0.21
C SER A 22 -9.40 -9.86 -1.28
N LYS A 23 -8.87 -11.04 -1.64
CA LYS A 23 -9.54 -11.89 -2.64
C LYS A 23 -10.86 -12.47 -2.15
N MET A 24 -10.94 -12.88 -0.89
CA MET A 24 -12.20 -13.33 -0.29
C MET A 24 -13.24 -12.20 -0.30
N LEU A 25 -12.84 -10.98 0.05
CA LEU A 25 -13.72 -9.81 0.01
C LEU A 25 -14.16 -9.51 -1.43
N ASP A 26 -13.27 -9.60 -2.41
CA ASP A 26 -13.59 -9.42 -3.83
C ASP A 26 -14.67 -10.41 -4.33
N ILE A 27 -14.62 -11.67 -3.87
CA ILE A 27 -15.60 -12.70 -4.23
C ILE A 27 -16.95 -12.48 -3.53
N TYR A 28 -16.94 -12.17 -2.24
CA TYR A 28 -18.16 -12.20 -1.41
C TYR A 28 -18.78 -10.82 -1.16
N THR A 29 -18.09 -9.73 -1.45
CA THR A 29 -18.52 -8.37 -1.09
C THR A 29 -18.10 -7.32 -2.12
N THR A 30 -19.07 -6.65 -2.76
CA THR A 30 -18.76 -5.62 -3.76
C THR A 30 -18.01 -4.42 -3.16
N ASN A 31 -18.52 -3.85 -2.07
CA ASN A 31 -17.96 -2.61 -1.53
C ASN A 31 -16.58 -2.80 -0.90
N LEU A 32 -16.38 -3.85 -0.09
CA LEU A 32 -15.09 -4.12 0.54
C LEU A 32 -14.08 -4.66 -0.47
N GLY A 33 -14.52 -5.48 -1.44
CA GLY A 33 -13.68 -5.91 -2.56
C GLY A 33 -13.10 -4.73 -3.33
N ASN A 34 -13.93 -3.72 -3.65
CA ASN A 34 -13.49 -2.49 -4.30
C ASN A 34 -12.45 -1.75 -3.45
N ILE A 35 -12.72 -1.53 -2.15
CA ILE A 35 -11.78 -0.83 -1.25
C ILE A 35 -10.40 -1.48 -1.25
N PHE A 36 -10.33 -2.81 -1.11
CA PHE A 36 -9.07 -3.55 -1.05
C PHE A 36 -8.37 -3.72 -2.41
N SER A 37 -9.06 -3.40 -3.50
CA SER A 37 -8.57 -3.46 -4.88
C SER A 37 -8.17 -2.10 -5.45
N GLU A 38 -8.26 -1.03 -4.65
CA GLU A 38 -7.93 0.33 -5.09
C GLU A 38 -6.55 0.80 -4.67
N LEU A 39 -5.96 1.71 -5.44
CA LEU A 39 -4.59 2.18 -5.20
C LEU A 39 -4.47 2.95 -3.87
N SER A 40 -5.53 3.63 -3.44
CA SER A 40 -5.53 4.47 -2.23
C SER A 40 -5.20 3.67 -0.97
N ILE A 41 -5.80 2.47 -0.79
CA ILE A 41 -5.51 1.63 0.39
C ILE A 41 -4.09 1.07 0.36
N TRP A 42 -3.57 0.74 -0.83
CA TRP A 42 -2.20 0.26 -1.00
C TRP A 42 -1.18 1.34 -0.64
N ILE A 43 -1.44 2.60 -1.01
CA ILE A 43 -0.64 3.75 -0.60
C ILE A 43 -0.69 3.92 0.92
N LEU A 44 -1.87 3.80 1.54
CA LEU A 44 -2.01 3.87 3.00
C LEU A 44 -1.19 2.80 3.71
N PHE A 45 -1.25 1.54 3.26
CA PHE A 45 -0.43 0.46 3.80
C PHE A 45 1.06 0.74 3.62
N GLY A 46 1.48 1.18 2.44
CA GLY A 46 2.87 1.54 2.17
C GLY A 46 3.37 2.64 3.13
N VAL A 47 2.60 3.72 3.29
CA VAL A 47 2.93 4.82 4.22
C VAL A 47 2.98 4.33 5.66
N PHE A 48 2.06 3.47 6.08
CA PHE A 48 2.03 2.89 7.42
C PHE A 48 3.28 2.03 7.67
N ILE A 49 3.64 1.15 6.75
CA ILE A 49 4.85 0.30 6.85
C ILE A 49 6.11 1.16 6.91
N VAL A 50 6.20 2.19 6.06
CA VAL A 50 7.29 3.16 6.08
C VAL A 50 7.33 3.87 7.44
N TYR A 51 6.20 4.23 8.03
CA TYR A 51 6.14 4.87 9.34
C TYR A 51 6.74 3.99 10.45
N PHE A 52 6.48 2.67 10.46
CA PHE A 52 7.02 1.74 11.46
C PHE A 52 8.45 1.25 11.21
N SER A 53 8.93 1.39 9.98
CA SER A 53 10.32 1.06 9.64
C SER A 53 11.29 2.01 10.38
N LYS A 54 12.54 1.58 10.61
CA LYS A 54 13.57 2.42 11.26
C LYS A 54 14.55 3.03 10.28
N THR A 55 14.78 2.36 9.15
CA THR A 55 15.74 2.80 8.14
C THR A 55 15.09 2.80 6.76
N ARG A 56 15.68 3.56 5.82
CA ARG A 56 15.26 3.57 4.40
C ARG A 56 15.24 2.16 3.82
N LYS A 57 16.34 1.42 4.01
CA LYS A 57 16.49 0.05 3.50
C LYS A 57 15.41 -0.88 4.06
N GLU A 58 15.12 -0.77 5.36
CA GLU A 58 14.05 -1.54 5.99
C GLU A 58 12.67 -1.18 5.42
N ALA A 59 12.37 0.11 5.22
CA ALA A 59 11.11 0.54 4.61
C ALA A 59 10.93 -0.02 3.19
N MET A 60 11.99 0.06 2.37
CA MET A 60 12.01 -0.49 1.01
C MET A 60 11.71 -1.99 0.99
N ILE A 61 12.40 -2.77 1.82
CA ILE A 61 12.24 -4.23 1.88
C ILE A 61 10.86 -4.60 2.41
N ASN A 62 10.41 -3.95 3.49
CA ASN A 62 9.13 -4.27 4.11
C ASN A 62 7.94 -3.98 3.18
N VAL A 63 7.94 -2.81 2.50
CA VAL A 63 6.87 -2.49 1.54
C VAL A 63 6.89 -3.44 0.36
N PHE A 64 8.08 -3.76 -0.17
CA PHE A 64 8.20 -4.69 -1.29
C PHE A 64 7.65 -6.07 -0.96
N LEU A 65 8.09 -6.64 0.15
CA LEU A 65 7.67 -7.99 0.56
C LEU A 65 6.20 -8.03 0.98
N PHE A 66 5.69 -6.95 1.57
CA PHE A 66 4.25 -6.80 1.79
C PHE A 66 3.49 -6.86 0.46
N CYS A 67 3.87 -6.06 -0.54
CA CYS A 67 3.19 -6.00 -1.83
C CYS A 67 3.26 -7.33 -2.58
N VAL A 68 4.45 -7.94 -2.66
CA VAL A 68 4.64 -9.25 -3.32
C VAL A 68 3.88 -10.35 -2.58
N GLY A 69 3.94 -10.39 -1.25
CA GLY A 69 3.18 -11.36 -0.45
C GLY A 69 1.67 -11.23 -0.68
N MET A 70 1.18 -9.99 -0.74
CA MET A 70 -0.22 -9.68 -1.04
C MET A 70 -0.62 -10.16 -2.44
N LEU A 71 0.18 -9.89 -3.48
CA LEU A 71 -0.14 -10.34 -4.84
C LEU A 71 -0.10 -11.85 -5.00
N ILE A 72 0.95 -12.50 -4.50
CA ILE A 72 1.09 -13.96 -4.61
C ILE A 72 -0.10 -14.63 -3.95
N SER A 73 -0.41 -14.26 -2.71
CA SER A 73 -1.54 -14.85 -1.98
C SER A 73 -2.89 -14.51 -2.59
N TYR A 74 -3.08 -13.29 -3.10
CA TYR A 74 -4.32 -12.90 -3.79
C TYR A 74 -4.57 -13.77 -5.03
N TYR A 75 -3.57 -13.93 -5.91
CA TYR A 75 -3.74 -14.71 -7.14
C TYR A 75 -3.75 -16.21 -6.91
N LEU A 76 -3.00 -16.72 -5.91
CA LEU A 76 -3.15 -18.13 -5.50
C LEU A 76 -4.56 -18.40 -4.95
N THR A 77 -5.08 -17.51 -4.12
CA THR A 77 -6.46 -17.61 -3.62
C THR A 77 -7.46 -17.55 -4.77
N ALA A 78 -7.20 -16.68 -5.75
CA ALA A 78 -8.05 -16.57 -6.93
C ALA A 78 -8.10 -17.87 -7.74
N GLU A 79 -6.95 -18.51 -7.92
CA GLU A 79 -6.80 -19.81 -8.59
C GLU A 79 -7.51 -20.93 -7.81
N PHE A 80 -7.27 -21.03 -6.50
CA PHE A 80 -7.89 -22.06 -5.65
C PHE A 80 -9.41 -21.93 -5.53
N THR A 81 -9.95 -20.75 -5.75
CA THR A 81 -11.41 -20.49 -5.72
C THR A 81 -12.04 -20.43 -7.11
N HIS A 82 -11.27 -20.69 -8.17
CA HIS A 82 -11.71 -20.59 -9.57
C HIS A 82 -12.39 -19.26 -9.90
N SER A 83 -11.94 -18.19 -9.25
CA SER A 83 -12.51 -16.86 -9.38
C SER A 83 -11.92 -16.11 -10.57
N ILE A 84 -12.71 -15.20 -11.14
CA ILE A 84 -12.29 -14.41 -12.30
C ILE A 84 -11.30 -13.32 -11.85
N TYR A 85 -10.26 -13.09 -12.66
CA TYR A 85 -9.35 -11.96 -12.55
C TYR A 85 -8.82 -11.57 -13.94
N ALA A 86 -8.57 -10.28 -14.18
CA ALA A 86 -8.09 -9.82 -15.48
C ALA A 86 -6.55 -9.74 -15.53
N LYS A 87 -5.96 -10.17 -16.66
CA LYS A 87 -4.50 -10.12 -16.88
C LYS A 87 -3.93 -8.70 -16.76
N ASN A 88 -4.68 -7.69 -17.19
CA ASN A 88 -4.27 -6.29 -17.10
C ASN A 88 -4.03 -5.85 -15.64
N PHE A 89 -4.85 -6.34 -14.69
CA PHE A 89 -4.66 -6.06 -13.27
C PHE A 89 -3.39 -6.75 -12.74
N ILE A 90 -3.10 -7.98 -13.15
CA ILE A 90 -1.86 -8.67 -12.75
C ILE A 90 -0.64 -7.85 -13.15
N ILE A 91 -0.62 -7.37 -14.40
CA ILE A 91 0.49 -6.58 -14.92
C ILE A 91 0.61 -5.26 -14.16
N GLY A 92 -0.49 -4.51 -14.02
CA GLY A 92 -0.49 -3.22 -13.32
C GLY A 92 0.00 -3.34 -11.88
N TRP A 93 -0.52 -4.32 -11.13
CA TRP A 93 -0.12 -4.54 -9.75
C TRP A 93 1.30 -5.09 -9.60
N SER A 94 1.76 -5.93 -10.54
CA SER A 94 3.15 -6.41 -10.56
C SER A 94 4.13 -5.26 -10.78
N ILE A 95 3.82 -4.35 -11.71
CA ILE A 95 4.61 -3.13 -11.94
C ILE A 95 4.60 -2.28 -10.67
N PHE A 96 3.43 -2.00 -10.08
CA PHE A 96 3.33 -1.24 -8.84
C PHE A 96 4.20 -1.84 -7.73
N SER A 97 4.12 -3.16 -7.53
CA SER A 97 4.88 -3.87 -6.51
C SER A 97 6.38 -3.83 -6.77
N LEU A 98 6.81 -3.94 -8.03
CA LEU A 98 8.22 -3.83 -8.42
C LEU A 98 8.80 -2.44 -8.11
N PHE A 99 8.04 -1.37 -8.34
CA PHE A 99 8.47 0.01 -8.05
C PHE A 99 8.19 0.47 -6.61
N SER A 100 7.43 -0.31 -5.83
CA SER A 100 7.13 -0.02 -4.42
C SER A 100 8.34 0.27 -3.52
N PRO A 101 9.55 -0.34 -3.68
CA PRO A 101 10.72 0.04 -2.90
C PRO A 101 11.14 1.50 -3.16
N ILE A 102 11.05 1.98 -4.41
CA ILE A 102 11.42 3.36 -4.76
C ILE A 102 10.44 4.34 -4.10
N PHE A 103 9.15 4.04 -4.14
CA PHE A 103 8.14 4.84 -3.44
C PHE A 103 8.41 4.87 -1.93
N ALA A 104 8.67 3.71 -1.32
CA ALA A 104 9.00 3.61 0.10
C ALA A 104 10.27 4.40 0.48
N TYR A 105 11.28 4.41 -0.40
CA TYR A 105 12.51 5.21 -0.21
C TYR A 105 12.21 6.71 -0.10
N PHE A 106 11.39 7.25 -1.01
CA PHE A 106 11.02 8.66 -0.97
C PHE A 106 10.08 8.97 0.20
N THR A 107 9.06 8.14 0.42
CA THR A 107 8.12 8.29 1.54
C THR A 107 8.84 8.30 2.88
N TRP A 108 9.97 7.60 3.04
CA TRP A 108 10.74 7.63 4.29
C TRP A 108 11.20 9.04 4.70
N PHE A 109 11.46 9.94 3.75
CA PHE A 109 11.88 11.32 4.05
C PHE A 109 10.76 12.18 4.65
N THR A 110 9.50 11.78 4.52
CA THR A 110 8.35 12.46 5.15
C THR A 110 8.43 12.46 6.67
N LYS A 111 9.12 11.47 7.25
CA LYS A 111 9.35 11.35 8.70
C LYS A 111 10.24 12.45 9.27
N ARG A 112 11.07 13.08 8.44
CA ARG A 112 12.00 14.12 8.87
C ARG A 112 11.32 15.49 8.84
N LYS A 113 11.73 16.39 9.74
CA LYS A 113 11.37 17.81 9.64
C LYS A 113 12.11 18.44 8.46
N GLY A 114 11.41 19.29 7.70
CA GLY A 114 11.97 20.00 6.55
C GLY A 114 10.97 20.15 5.40
N ALA A 115 11.28 21.06 4.47
CA ALA A 115 10.46 21.33 3.29
C ALA A 115 10.36 20.11 2.36
N PHE A 116 11.46 19.39 2.16
CA PHE A 116 11.51 18.21 1.29
C PHE A 116 10.49 17.13 1.68
N GLY A 117 10.42 16.78 2.96
CA GLY A 117 9.44 15.80 3.45
C GLY A 117 7.99 16.28 3.30
N LYS A 118 7.72 17.59 3.44
CA LYS A 118 6.39 18.17 3.20
C LYS A 118 5.99 18.11 1.73
N ILE A 119 6.92 18.41 0.81
CA ILE A 119 6.69 18.31 -0.64
C ILE A 119 6.33 16.87 -1.02
N ILE A 120 7.09 15.89 -0.52
CA ILE A 120 6.78 14.46 -0.76
C ILE A 120 5.41 14.11 -0.17
N SER A 121 5.08 14.58 1.03
CA SER A 121 3.78 14.31 1.67
C SER A 121 2.62 14.86 0.85
N LEU A 122 2.74 16.09 0.35
CA LEU A 122 1.76 16.69 -0.56
C LEU A 122 1.67 15.91 -1.88
N GLY A 123 2.81 15.49 -2.43
CA GLY A 123 2.86 14.65 -3.62
C GLY A 123 2.14 13.31 -3.45
N ILE A 124 2.28 12.66 -2.29
CA ILE A 124 1.56 11.42 -1.97
C ILE A 124 0.04 11.67 -1.92
N LEU A 125 -0.42 12.71 -1.24
CA LEU A 125 -1.84 13.04 -1.17
C LEU A 125 -2.42 13.38 -2.54
N LEU A 126 -1.72 14.22 -3.32
CA LEU A 126 -2.14 14.60 -4.66
C LEU A 126 -2.18 13.38 -5.58
N PHE A 127 -1.13 12.55 -5.59
CA PHE A 127 -1.09 11.34 -6.39
C PHE A 127 -2.22 10.37 -6.02
N THR A 128 -2.51 10.20 -4.73
CA THR A 128 -3.62 9.36 -4.27
C THR A 128 -4.97 9.86 -4.82
N LEU A 129 -5.21 11.18 -4.75
CA LEU A 129 -6.41 11.79 -5.31
C LEU A 129 -6.48 11.65 -6.84
N LEU A 130 -5.39 11.97 -7.56
CA LEU A 130 -5.35 11.85 -9.02
C LEU A 130 -5.54 10.40 -9.49
N ALA A 131 -4.97 9.43 -8.78
CA ALA A 131 -5.17 8.02 -9.07
C ALA A 131 -6.65 7.63 -8.94
N SER A 132 -7.36 8.10 -7.90
CA SER A 132 -8.80 7.86 -7.77
C SER A 132 -9.60 8.44 -8.96
N ILE A 133 -9.23 9.63 -9.45
CA ILE A 133 -9.92 10.30 -10.56
C ILE A 133 -9.66 9.60 -11.90
N PHE A 134 -8.40 9.28 -12.20
CA PHE A 134 -8.01 8.80 -13.53
C PHE A 134 -8.11 7.29 -13.71
N LEU A 135 -7.96 6.52 -12.62
CA LEU A 135 -7.93 5.05 -12.71
C LEU A 135 -9.22 4.39 -12.20
N PHE A 136 -10.03 5.09 -11.41
CA PHE A 136 -11.18 4.50 -10.71
C PHE A 136 -12.46 5.35 -10.79
N ASP A 137 -12.62 6.18 -11.82
CA ASP A 137 -13.83 6.97 -12.11
C ASP A 137 -14.21 8.03 -11.05
N GLY A 138 -13.28 8.42 -10.18
CA GLY A 138 -13.48 9.48 -9.19
C GLY A 138 -13.29 9.04 -7.74
N PRO A 139 -13.05 9.99 -6.82
CA PRO A 139 -12.88 9.69 -5.40
C PRO A 139 -14.19 9.24 -4.78
N ARG A 140 -14.16 8.07 -4.14
CA ARG A 140 -15.27 7.53 -3.35
C ARG A 140 -15.16 7.99 -1.90
N TRP A 141 -16.21 7.73 -1.11
CA TRP A 141 -16.27 8.13 0.29
C TRP A 141 -15.09 7.56 1.11
N TYR A 142 -14.64 6.34 0.81
CA TYR A 142 -13.50 5.73 1.49
C TYR A 142 -12.15 6.30 1.05
N ASP A 143 -12.02 6.81 -0.18
CA ASP A 143 -10.80 7.52 -0.61
C ASP A 143 -10.62 8.80 0.19
N ILE A 144 -11.72 9.49 0.50
CA ILE A 144 -11.70 10.68 1.36
C ILE A 144 -11.23 10.31 2.78
N LEU A 145 -11.73 9.20 3.33
CA LEU A 145 -11.27 8.70 4.63
C LEU A 145 -9.80 8.30 4.61
N ILE A 146 -9.34 7.62 3.56
CA ILE A 146 -7.94 7.23 3.38
C ILE A 146 -7.06 8.46 3.25
N LEU A 147 -7.46 9.47 2.49
CA LEU A 147 -6.76 10.75 2.35
C LEU A 147 -6.65 11.48 3.71
N ALA A 148 -7.71 11.47 4.52
CA ALA A 148 -7.69 12.05 5.86
C ALA A 148 -6.71 11.31 6.78
N LEU A 149 -6.68 9.97 6.73
CA LEU A 149 -5.71 9.16 7.48
C LEU A 149 -4.28 9.40 7.01
N LEU A 150 -4.04 9.46 5.70
CA LEU A 150 -2.74 9.79 5.11
C LEU A 150 -2.29 11.18 5.56
N PHE A 151 -3.17 12.18 5.52
CA PHE A 151 -2.87 13.53 5.99
C PHE A 151 -2.45 13.52 7.47
N TYR A 152 -3.19 12.82 8.31
CA TYR A 152 -2.87 12.68 9.73
C TYR A 152 -1.48 12.04 9.94
N ILE A 153 -1.19 10.93 9.27
CA ILE A 153 0.10 10.24 9.41
C ILE A 153 1.27 11.10 8.90
N LEU A 154 1.11 11.75 7.74
CA LEU A 154 2.19 12.48 7.08
C LEU A 154 2.50 13.83 7.73
N PHE A 155 1.49 14.53 8.27
CA PHE A 155 1.65 15.88 8.80
C PHE A 155 1.60 15.97 10.32
N MET A 156 0.67 15.26 10.97
CA MET A 156 0.43 15.39 12.41
C MET A 156 1.29 14.43 13.23
N ARG A 157 1.52 13.22 12.72
CA ARG A 157 2.22 12.16 13.46
C ARG A 157 3.70 12.08 13.08
N LYS A 158 4.47 13.15 13.30
CA LYS A 158 5.93 13.11 13.05
C LYS A 158 6.67 12.47 14.23
N LYS A 159 7.65 11.63 13.94
CA LYS A 159 8.52 10.99 14.93
C LYS A 159 9.79 11.84 15.00
N ASP A 160 9.97 12.54 16.12
CA ASP A 160 11.18 13.31 16.42
C ASP A 160 12.42 12.41 16.51
#